data_AF-A0A1F9RDZ2-F1
#
_entry.id   AF-A0A1F9RDZ2-F1
#
_cell.length_a   1.000
_cell.length_b   1.000
_cell.length_c   1.000
_cell.angle_alpha   90.00
_cell.angle_beta   90.00
_cell.angle_gamma   90.00
#
_symmetry.space_group_name_H-M   'P 1'
#
loop_
_entity.id
_entity.type
_entity.pdbx_description
1 polymer ?
#
loop_
_entity_poly.entity_id
_entity_poly.type
_entity_poly.pdbx_seq_one_letter_code
_entity_poly.pdbx_strand_id
1 'polypeptide(L)'
;MTARDAVFEILAENLPGAGVRSAVEQLKKYAAEEFARRSLPCGGLEAYGTCRRLVLYAAGVPAGPQAKALAEIFPLLLCRLEFPRALAWEPSGLRFPRPVRGLAALHGERLVAFSAAGLRSGRVTEGQEALGPRQVKLAAAEKYFKALEHASVLVQDARRLEAMRGALAAASRRMKLEIEAGEDALGENLYLAEYPVPVVSAFSHEFLALPAERLRACLRELLFFPVSDAAGRLQPYFAAFRDGISKGQRNVEDGFRAALESRLQQIK
;
A
#
# COMPACT_ATOMS: atom_id res chain seq x y z
N MET A 1 -23.62 23.26 12.36
CA MET A 1 -22.27 23.23 11.74
C MET A 1 -22.23 22.04 10.79
N THR A 2 -21.92 22.23 9.50
CA THR A 2 -21.85 21.11 8.56
C THR A 2 -20.62 20.25 8.88
N ALA A 3 -20.83 18.98 9.21
CA ALA A 3 -19.74 18.02 9.35
C ALA A 3 -19.01 17.83 8.02
N ARG A 4 -17.69 17.63 8.06
CA ARG A 4 -16.82 17.45 6.90
C ARG A 4 -15.82 16.35 7.20
N ASP A 5 -15.33 15.70 6.16
CA ASP A 5 -14.35 14.64 6.35
C ASP A 5 -12.97 15.24 6.59
N ALA A 6 -12.11 14.52 7.28
CA ALA A 6 -10.71 14.86 7.45
C ALA A 6 -9.82 13.74 6.94
N VAL A 7 -8.71 14.11 6.31
CA VAL A 7 -7.68 13.17 5.85
C VAL A 7 -6.33 13.62 6.36
N PHE A 8 -5.52 12.66 6.79
CA PHE A 8 -4.11 12.84 7.09
C PHE A 8 -3.32 11.74 6.38
N GLU A 9 -2.45 12.14 5.46
CA GLU A 9 -1.54 11.25 4.75
C GLU A 9 -0.09 11.53 5.17
N ILE A 10 0.62 10.45 5.45
CA ILE A 10 2.07 10.38 5.61
C ILE A 10 2.63 9.71 4.34
N LEU A 11 3.23 10.48 3.45
CA LEU A 11 3.92 9.97 2.27
C LEU A 11 5.38 9.69 2.62
N ALA A 12 5.86 8.49 2.29
CA ALA A 12 7.21 8.03 2.56
C ALA A 12 7.81 7.34 1.32
N GLU A 13 9.08 7.01 1.38
CA GLU A 13 9.66 6.03 0.45
C GLU A 13 9.19 4.61 0.76
N ASN A 14 9.53 3.68 -0.15
CA ASN A 14 9.12 2.28 -0.14
C ASN A 14 9.24 1.60 1.25
N LEU A 15 8.10 1.54 1.93
CA LEU A 15 7.84 0.88 3.20
C LEU A 15 7.82 -0.63 3.02
N PRO A 16 8.36 -1.39 3.99
CA PRO A 16 8.22 -2.84 3.98
C PRO A 16 6.76 -3.23 4.25
N GLY A 17 6.17 -4.11 3.44
CA GLY A 17 4.76 -4.48 3.54
C GLY A 17 4.32 -4.96 4.94
N ALA A 18 5.15 -5.76 5.62
CA ALA A 18 4.89 -6.18 7.00
C ALA A 18 4.82 -5.01 8.00
N GLY A 19 5.60 -3.96 7.78
CA GLY A 19 5.56 -2.74 8.61
C GLY A 19 4.32 -1.89 8.35
N VAL A 20 3.79 -1.90 7.13
CA VAL A 20 2.60 -1.12 6.75
C VAL A 20 1.36 -1.62 7.51
N ARG A 21 1.12 -2.94 7.54
CA ARG A 21 -0.04 -3.52 8.23
C ARG A 21 -0.11 -3.08 9.70
N SER A 22 0.99 -3.26 10.43
CA SER A 22 1.07 -2.86 11.84
C SER A 22 0.88 -1.35 12.02
N ALA A 23 1.46 -0.54 11.12
CA ALA A 23 1.33 0.91 11.20
C ALA A 23 -0.10 1.39 10.95
N VAL A 24 -0.86 0.74 10.06
CA VAL A 24 -2.28 1.03 9.83
C VAL A 24 -3.11 0.75 11.09
N GLU A 25 -2.89 -0.40 11.73
CA GLU A 25 -3.57 -0.76 12.98
C GLU A 25 -3.26 0.23 14.12
N GLN A 26 -1.98 0.56 14.28
CA GLN A 26 -1.51 1.56 15.24
C GLN A 26 -2.13 2.94 14.96
N LEU A 27 -2.11 3.39 13.71
CA LEU A 27 -2.65 4.69 13.31
C LEU A 27 -4.14 4.79 13.63
N LYS A 28 -4.93 3.76 13.30
CA LYS A 28 -6.36 3.72 13.63
C LYS A 28 -6.59 3.73 15.14
N LYS A 29 -5.86 2.90 15.89
CA LYS A 29 -5.95 2.82 17.35
C LYS A 29 -5.63 4.15 18.02
N TYR A 30 -4.47 4.74 17.73
CA TYR A 30 -4.05 5.99 18.33
C TYR A 30 -4.97 7.14 17.95
N ALA A 31 -5.45 7.18 16.71
CA ALA A 31 -6.42 8.19 16.30
C ALA A 31 -7.73 8.05 17.11
N ALA A 32 -8.24 6.85 17.33
CA ALA A 32 -9.45 6.63 18.12
C ALA A 32 -9.27 7.12 19.57
N GLU A 33 -8.13 6.79 20.20
CA GLU A 33 -7.79 7.28 21.55
C GLU A 33 -7.74 8.81 21.61
N GLU A 34 -7.10 9.45 20.65
CA GLU A 34 -6.89 10.91 20.62
C GLU A 34 -8.18 11.70 20.32
N PHE A 35 -9.05 11.16 19.47
CA PHE A 35 -10.37 11.73 19.21
C PHE A 35 -11.27 11.60 20.44
N ALA A 36 -11.29 10.43 21.10
CA ALA A 36 -12.05 10.22 22.33
C ALA A 36 -11.56 11.12 23.47
N ARG A 37 -10.23 11.21 23.69
CA ARG A 37 -9.62 12.04 24.73
C ARG A 37 -10.02 13.52 24.62
N ARG A 38 -10.20 14.02 23.41
CA ARG A 38 -10.60 15.42 23.15
C ARG A 38 -12.10 15.61 22.95
N SER A 39 -12.90 14.55 23.11
CA SER A 39 -14.33 14.57 22.82
C SER A 39 -14.62 15.12 21.41
N LEU A 40 -13.77 14.78 20.43
CA LEU A 40 -13.92 15.19 19.04
C LEU A 40 -14.80 14.16 18.32
N PRO A 41 -16.06 14.48 17.99
CA PRO A 41 -16.92 13.50 17.33
C PRO A 41 -16.49 13.30 15.87
N CYS A 42 -16.63 12.06 15.41
CA CYS A 42 -16.53 11.67 14.01
C CYS A 42 -17.56 10.57 13.72
N GLY A 43 -18.04 10.50 12.48
CA GLY A 43 -18.97 9.47 12.02
C GLY A 43 -18.28 8.14 11.66
N GLY A 44 -16.96 8.15 11.52
CA GLY A 44 -16.17 6.97 11.24
C GLY A 44 -14.68 7.31 11.21
N LEU A 45 -13.84 6.33 11.52
CA LEU A 45 -12.39 6.50 11.57
C LEU A 45 -11.73 5.27 10.98
N GLU A 46 -11.11 5.45 9.82
CA GLU A 46 -10.44 4.38 9.08
C GLU A 46 -8.99 4.75 8.81
N ALA A 47 -8.13 3.73 8.79
CA ALA A 47 -6.75 3.88 8.38
C ALA A 47 -6.45 2.95 7.21
N TYR A 48 -5.55 3.39 6.33
CA TYR A 48 -5.13 2.67 5.14
C TYR A 48 -3.62 2.79 4.98
N GLY A 49 -3.01 1.87 4.25
CA GLY A 49 -1.57 1.92 4.01
C GLY A 49 -1.17 1.30 2.70
N THR A 50 -0.15 1.84 2.04
CA THR A 50 0.44 1.31 0.81
C THR A 50 1.95 1.14 1.01
N CYS A 51 2.66 0.69 -0.02
CA CYS A 51 4.12 0.66 0.01
C CYS A 51 4.75 2.06 0.16
N ARG A 52 4.00 3.16 -0.01
CA ARG A 52 4.54 4.53 0.13
C ARG A 52 3.73 5.43 1.05
N ARG A 53 2.59 4.98 1.58
CA ARG A 53 1.67 5.87 2.32
C ARG A 53 1.10 5.21 3.55
N LEU A 54 0.85 6.03 4.56
CA LEU A 54 -0.10 5.74 5.64
C LEU A 54 -1.14 6.84 5.65
N VAL A 55 -2.40 6.47 5.78
CA VAL A 55 -3.53 7.39 5.65
C VAL A 55 -4.48 7.17 6.79
N LEU A 56 -4.86 8.25 7.47
CA LEU A 56 -6.02 8.29 8.36
C LEU A 56 -7.13 9.06 7.66
N TYR A 57 -8.34 8.50 7.64
CA TYR A 57 -9.55 9.13 7.14
C TYR A 57 -10.61 9.16 8.24
N ALA A 58 -11.04 10.36 8.63
CA ALA A 58 -12.09 10.56 9.61
C ALA A 58 -13.33 11.16 8.93
N ALA A 59 -14.43 10.42 8.91
CA ALA A 59 -15.68 10.88 8.34
C ALA A 59 -16.43 11.80 9.32
N GLY A 60 -17.11 12.82 8.80
CA GLY A 60 -18.09 13.60 9.57
C GLY A 60 -17.56 14.34 10.80
N VAL A 61 -16.35 14.89 10.72
CA VAL A 61 -15.77 15.75 11.78
C VAL A 61 -16.44 17.14 11.73
N PRO A 62 -16.96 17.70 12.84
CA PRO A 62 -17.63 19.00 12.82
C PRO A 62 -16.74 20.14 12.33
N ALA A 63 -17.26 20.97 11.42
CA ALA A 63 -16.62 22.25 11.11
C ALA A 63 -16.74 23.19 12.31
N GLY A 64 -15.62 23.67 12.87
CA GLY A 64 -15.64 24.58 14.01
C GLY A 64 -14.32 24.68 14.77
N PRO A 65 -14.29 25.36 15.93
CA PRO A 65 -13.10 25.47 16.78
C PRO A 65 -12.51 24.11 17.16
N GLN A 66 -13.37 23.09 17.33
CA GLN A 66 -12.98 21.71 17.64
C GLN A 66 -12.09 21.09 16.55
N ALA A 67 -12.23 21.50 15.28
CA ALA A 67 -11.38 21.02 14.20
C ALA A 67 -9.91 21.47 14.33
N LYS A 68 -9.62 22.50 15.16
CA LYS A 68 -8.24 22.87 15.50
C LYS A 68 -7.49 21.73 16.19
N ALA A 69 -8.20 20.84 16.88
CA ALA A 69 -7.61 19.66 17.51
C ALA A 69 -6.93 18.74 16.47
N LEU A 70 -7.38 18.71 15.21
CA LEU A 70 -6.75 17.89 14.17
C LEU A 70 -5.28 18.29 13.95
N ALA A 71 -4.95 19.58 14.04
CA ALA A 71 -3.59 20.08 13.90
C ALA A 71 -2.66 19.67 15.06
N GLU A 72 -3.24 19.30 16.21
CA GLU A 72 -2.51 18.72 17.34
C GLU A 72 -2.46 17.19 17.27
N ILE A 73 -3.55 16.55 16.84
CA ILE A 73 -3.67 15.09 16.78
C ILE A 73 -2.74 14.51 15.72
N PHE A 74 -2.77 15.02 14.48
CA PHE A 74 -2.00 14.45 13.36
C PHE A 74 -0.49 14.36 13.60
N PRO A 75 0.22 15.42 14.07
CA PRO A 75 1.64 15.29 14.38
C PRO A 75 1.92 14.30 15.51
N LEU A 76 1.04 14.20 16.52
CA LEU A 76 1.17 13.21 17.59
C LEU A 76 1.07 11.78 17.05
N LEU A 77 0.14 11.52 16.13
CA LEU A 77 -0.02 10.19 15.53
C LEU A 77 1.24 9.76 14.79
N LEU A 78 1.82 10.63 13.96
CA LEU A 78 3.06 10.34 13.25
C LEU A 78 4.20 9.98 14.23
N CYS A 79 4.34 10.73 15.32
CA CYS A 79 5.40 10.51 16.31
C CYS A 79 5.18 9.27 17.18
N ARG A 80 3.93 8.78 17.32
CA ARG A 80 3.59 7.60 18.11
C ARG A 80 3.73 6.28 17.34
N LEU A 81 3.91 6.32 16.02
CA LEU A 81 4.06 5.11 15.21
C LEU A 81 5.36 4.38 15.55
N GLU A 82 5.25 3.09 15.86
CA GLU A 82 6.37 2.24 16.21
C GLU A 82 6.63 1.22 15.10
N PHE A 83 7.91 1.04 14.77
CA PHE A 83 8.34 0.09 13.75
C PHE A 83 9.49 -0.78 14.27
N PRO A 84 9.48 -2.10 14.01
CA PRO A 84 10.53 -3.02 14.49
C PRO A 84 11.95 -2.64 14.04
N ARG A 85 12.07 -2.04 12.84
CA ARG A 85 13.34 -1.54 12.28
C ARG A 85 13.15 -0.10 11.84
N ALA A 86 13.10 0.81 12.81
CA ALA A 86 13.06 2.24 12.54
C ALA A 86 14.48 2.82 12.45
N LEU A 87 14.69 3.74 11.50
CA LEU A 87 15.87 4.57 11.45
C LEU A 87 15.58 5.84 12.27
N ALA A 88 16.57 6.29 13.05
CA ALA A 88 16.49 7.61 13.68
C ALA A 88 16.67 8.66 12.60
N TRP A 89 15.60 9.38 12.28
CA TRP A 89 15.60 10.47 11.33
C TRP A 89 15.74 11.80 12.07
N GLU A 90 16.75 12.58 11.67
CA GLU A 90 17.03 13.94 12.12
C GLU A 90 17.40 14.11 13.62
N PRO A 91 17.85 15.31 14.03
CA PRO A 91 17.91 15.69 15.44
C PRO A 91 16.54 15.69 16.14
N SER A 92 15.43 15.60 15.39
CA SER A 92 14.06 15.57 15.91
C SER A 92 13.71 14.32 16.71
N GLY A 93 14.48 13.23 16.54
CA GLY A 93 14.27 11.96 17.23
C GLY A 93 13.13 11.09 16.66
N LEU A 94 12.52 11.47 15.54
CA LEU A 94 11.49 10.65 14.89
C LEU A 94 12.07 9.31 14.44
N ARG A 95 11.36 8.23 14.76
CA ARG A 95 11.68 6.87 14.34
C ARG A 95 10.72 6.43 13.25
N PHE A 96 11.20 6.35 12.02
CA PHE A 96 10.42 5.88 10.87
C PHE A 96 11.27 4.90 10.04
N PRO A 97 10.69 3.86 9.42
CA PRO A 97 11.46 2.83 8.69
C PRO A 97 12.10 3.37 7.41
N ARG A 98 11.60 4.49 6.89
CA ARG A 98 12.01 5.12 5.62
C ARG A 98 11.90 6.66 5.71
N PRO A 99 12.54 7.44 4.82
CA PRO A 99 12.31 8.88 4.79
C PRO A 99 10.84 9.21 4.57
N VAL A 100 10.29 10.10 5.41
CA VAL A 100 9.01 10.75 5.13
C VAL A 100 9.27 11.83 4.08
N ARG A 101 8.49 11.82 3.00
CA ARG A 101 8.63 12.70 1.84
C ARG A 101 7.58 13.81 1.81
N GLY A 102 6.43 13.61 2.47
CA GLY A 102 5.39 14.62 2.51
C GLY A 102 4.32 14.35 3.56
N LEU A 103 3.60 15.40 3.94
CA LEU A 103 2.44 15.36 4.81
C LEU A 103 1.30 16.09 4.12
N ALA A 104 0.18 15.41 3.86
CA ALA A 104 -1.02 16.05 3.34
C ALA A 104 -2.16 15.95 4.38
N ALA A 105 -2.78 17.08 4.71
CA ALA A 105 -3.79 17.11 5.76
C ALA A 105 -4.91 18.11 5.49
N LEU A 106 -6.14 17.62 5.34
CA LEU A 106 -7.31 18.45 5.03
C LEU A 106 -8.48 18.14 5.96
N HIS A 107 -9.33 19.13 6.20
CA HIS A 107 -10.67 19.00 6.78
C HIS A 107 -11.67 19.71 5.86
N GLY A 108 -12.47 18.94 5.13
CA GLY A 108 -13.14 19.44 3.92
C GLY A 108 -12.11 20.08 2.98
N GLU A 109 -12.36 21.31 2.57
CA GLU A 109 -11.45 22.10 1.71
C GLU A 109 -10.33 22.84 2.46
N ARG A 110 -10.38 22.84 3.80
CA ARG A 110 -9.47 23.60 4.65
C ARG A 110 -8.20 22.80 4.91
N LEU A 111 -7.06 23.49 4.84
CA LEU A 111 -5.77 22.93 5.23
C LEU A 111 -5.72 22.80 6.76
N VAL A 112 -5.36 21.61 7.25
CA VAL A 112 -4.98 21.41 8.64
C VAL A 112 -3.49 21.66 8.73
N ALA A 113 -3.09 22.87 9.14
CA ALA A 113 -1.71 23.32 9.13
C ALA A 113 -0.96 22.92 10.41
N PHE A 114 0.13 22.16 10.27
CA PHE A 114 1.07 21.81 11.32
C PHE A 114 2.46 21.49 10.75
N SER A 115 3.44 21.29 11.64
CA SER A 115 4.76 20.81 11.29
C SER A 115 5.10 19.57 12.09
N ALA A 116 5.70 18.57 11.46
CA ALA A 116 6.23 17.37 12.11
C ALA A 116 7.35 16.79 11.25
N ALA A 117 8.33 16.12 11.86
CA ALA A 117 9.43 15.48 11.13
C ALA A 117 10.22 16.44 10.19
N GLY A 118 10.35 17.73 10.56
CA GLY A 118 10.96 18.74 9.70
C GLY A 118 10.10 19.17 8.49
N LEU A 119 8.90 18.60 8.32
CA LEU A 119 7.98 18.85 7.21
C LEU A 119 6.78 19.70 7.64
N ARG A 120 6.29 20.53 6.72
CA ARG A 120 5.01 21.24 6.87
C ARG A 120 3.92 20.47 6.15
N SER A 121 2.77 20.32 6.79
CA SER A 121 1.57 19.75 6.17
C SER A 121 1.09 20.62 5.01
N GLY A 122 0.67 20.00 3.92
CA GLY A 122 0.14 20.66 2.74
C GLY A 122 -1.13 20.03 2.20
N ARG A 123 -1.47 20.41 0.97
CA ARG A 123 -2.59 19.85 0.18
C ARG A 123 -2.11 19.10 -1.06
N VAL A 124 -0.81 18.88 -1.17
CA VAL A 124 -0.19 18.24 -2.33
C VAL A 124 0.36 16.90 -1.87
N THR A 125 0.00 15.86 -2.60
CA THR A 125 0.56 14.52 -2.51
C THR A 125 1.12 14.13 -3.88
N GLU A 126 1.55 12.89 -4.06
CA GLU A 126 2.10 12.35 -5.29
C GLU A 126 1.19 11.27 -5.87
N GLY A 127 1.19 11.11 -7.19
CA GLY A 127 0.61 9.95 -7.87
C GLY A 127 1.55 8.75 -7.84
N GLN A 128 1.28 7.79 -8.70
CA GLN A 128 2.10 6.60 -8.83
C GLN A 128 3.50 6.92 -9.38
N GLU A 129 4.55 6.35 -8.76
CA GLU A 129 5.95 6.69 -9.02
C GLU A 129 6.42 6.42 -10.46
N ALA A 130 5.98 5.32 -11.07
CA ALA A 130 6.33 4.91 -12.42
C ALA A 130 5.74 5.81 -13.51
N LEU A 131 4.81 6.72 -13.16
CA LEU A 131 4.34 7.81 -14.03
C LEU A 131 5.20 9.08 -13.91
N GLY A 132 6.26 9.05 -13.10
CA GLY A 132 7.05 10.21 -12.71
C GLY A 132 6.43 10.96 -11.51
N PRO A 133 7.12 11.98 -10.96
CA PRO A 133 6.65 12.76 -9.82
C PRO A 133 5.45 13.64 -10.20
N ARG A 134 4.27 13.03 -10.31
CA ARG A 134 3.03 13.72 -10.61
C ARG A 134 2.42 14.21 -9.31
N GLN A 135 2.58 15.50 -9.03
CA GLN A 135 1.92 16.13 -7.91
C GLN A 135 0.40 16.09 -8.08
N VAL A 136 -0.30 15.68 -7.02
CA VAL A 136 -1.77 15.64 -6.94
C VAL A 136 -2.20 16.68 -5.92
N LYS A 137 -2.84 17.75 -6.40
CA LYS A 137 -3.40 18.79 -5.54
C LYS A 137 -4.79 18.38 -5.07
N LEU A 138 -4.93 18.18 -3.77
CA LEU A 138 -6.18 17.82 -3.13
C LEU A 138 -7.08 19.05 -2.99
N ALA A 139 -8.30 18.96 -3.55
CA ALA A 139 -9.31 19.99 -3.45
C ALA A 139 -10.00 19.98 -2.07
N ALA A 140 -10.37 18.79 -1.62
CA ALA A 140 -11.01 18.54 -0.32
C ALA A 140 -10.71 17.12 0.17
N ALA A 141 -10.86 16.87 1.48
CA ALA A 141 -10.70 15.55 2.08
C ALA A 141 -11.60 14.49 1.43
N GLU A 142 -12.85 14.83 1.13
CA GLU A 142 -13.85 13.95 0.50
C GLU A 142 -13.46 13.52 -0.93
N LYS A 143 -12.52 14.24 -1.56
CA LYS A 143 -12.02 13.94 -2.91
C LYS A 143 -10.75 13.12 -2.90
N TYR A 144 -10.18 12.84 -1.74
CA TYR A 144 -8.87 12.22 -1.58
C TYR A 144 -8.73 10.91 -2.36
N PHE A 145 -9.60 9.94 -2.10
CA PHE A 145 -9.52 8.62 -2.75
C PHE A 145 -9.65 8.70 -4.27
N LYS A 146 -10.62 9.47 -4.76
CA LYS A 146 -10.86 9.63 -6.20
C LYS A 146 -9.70 10.38 -6.89
N ALA A 147 -9.13 11.38 -6.25
CA ALA A 147 -7.99 12.12 -6.77
C ALA A 147 -6.76 11.22 -6.94
N LEU A 148 -6.52 10.32 -5.98
CA LEU A 148 -5.44 9.35 -6.05
C LEU A 148 -5.72 8.22 -7.04
N GLU A 149 -6.96 7.73 -7.13
CA GLU A 149 -7.35 6.74 -8.12
C GLU A 149 -7.09 7.25 -9.56
N HIS A 150 -7.43 8.51 -9.84
CA HIS A 150 -7.10 9.17 -11.11
C HIS A 150 -5.58 9.32 -11.36
N ALA A 151 -4.79 9.29 -10.29
CA ALA A 151 -3.33 9.31 -10.34
C ALA A 151 -2.71 7.90 -10.24
N SER A 152 -3.52 6.86 -10.52
CA SER A 152 -3.15 5.45 -10.46
C SER A 152 -2.66 5.02 -9.08
N VAL A 153 -3.37 5.41 -8.02
CA VAL A 153 -3.10 5.02 -6.64
C VAL A 153 -4.42 4.59 -5.98
N LEU A 154 -4.53 3.30 -5.69
CA LEU A 154 -5.68 2.73 -4.99
C LEU A 154 -5.36 2.67 -3.50
N VAL A 155 -5.80 3.65 -2.71
CA VAL A 155 -5.48 3.67 -1.26
C VAL A 155 -6.28 2.63 -0.47
N GLN A 156 -7.56 2.45 -0.81
CA GLN A 156 -8.45 1.58 -0.05
C GLN A 156 -8.11 0.10 -0.27
N ASP A 157 -7.87 -0.61 0.82
CA ASP A 157 -7.49 -2.03 0.83
C ASP A 157 -8.47 -2.90 0.07
N ALA A 158 -9.79 -2.72 0.31
CA ALA A 158 -10.83 -3.47 -0.39
C ALA A 158 -10.79 -3.27 -1.92
N ARG A 159 -10.54 -2.03 -2.37
CA ARG A 159 -10.45 -1.69 -3.80
C ARG A 159 -9.20 -2.30 -4.45
N ARG A 160 -8.06 -2.31 -3.73
CA ARG A 160 -6.84 -2.98 -4.20
C ARG A 160 -7.02 -4.48 -4.28
N LEU A 161 -7.58 -5.11 -3.25
CA LEU A 161 -7.85 -6.56 -3.27
C LEU A 161 -8.80 -6.94 -4.41
N GLU A 162 -9.87 -6.17 -4.62
CA GLU A 162 -10.78 -6.35 -5.76
C GLU A 162 -10.02 -6.27 -7.10
N ALA A 163 -9.17 -5.26 -7.28
CA ALA A 163 -8.36 -5.10 -8.48
C ALA A 163 -7.39 -6.29 -8.68
N MET A 164 -6.71 -6.73 -7.62
CA MET A 164 -5.80 -7.88 -7.66
C MET A 164 -6.52 -9.17 -8.07
N ARG A 165 -7.64 -9.48 -7.42
CA ARG A 165 -8.46 -10.67 -7.75
C ARG A 165 -8.94 -10.63 -9.19
N GLY A 166 -9.50 -9.50 -9.63
CA GLY A 166 -9.99 -9.32 -10.99
C GLY A 166 -8.88 -9.48 -12.04
N ALA A 167 -7.69 -8.95 -11.76
CA ALA A 167 -6.57 -8.99 -12.68
C ALA A 167 -5.96 -10.40 -12.80
N LEU A 168 -5.81 -11.15 -11.69
CA LEU A 168 -5.38 -12.54 -11.74
C LEU A 168 -6.43 -13.44 -12.40
N ALA A 169 -7.71 -13.24 -12.11
CA ALA A 169 -8.79 -13.99 -12.77
C ALA A 169 -8.78 -13.74 -14.30
N ALA A 170 -8.52 -12.52 -14.75
CA ALA A 170 -8.36 -12.22 -16.16
C ALA A 170 -7.14 -12.90 -16.79
N ALA A 171 -5.99 -12.89 -16.09
CA ALA A 171 -4.78 -13.57 -16.54
C ALA A 171 -4.98 -15.10 -16.65
N SER A 172 -5.60 -15.71 -15.65
CA SER A 172 -5.96 -17.12 -15.62
C SER A 172 -6.84 -17.51 -16.81
N ARG A 173 -7.93 -16.76 -17.06
CA ARG A 173 -8.81 -16.99 -18.24
C ARG A 173 -8.06 -16.92 -19.56
N ARG A 174 -7.15 -15.95 -19.72
CA ARG A 174 -6.37 -15.78 -20.95
C ARG A 174 -5.42 -16.95 -21.20
N MET A 175 -4.82 -17.49 -20.15
CA MET A 175 -3.89 -18.62 -20.22
C MET A 175 -4.59 -19.97 -20.33
N LYS A 176 -5.87 -20.06 -19.94
CA LYS A 176 -6.59 -21.31 -19.71
C LYS A 176 -5.88 -22.20 -18.67
N LEU A 177 -5.30 -21.56 -17.66
CA LEU A 177 -4.60 -22.18 -16.54
C LEU A 177 -5.08 -21.53 -15.24
N GLU A 178 -4.95 -22.25 -14.13
CA GLU A 178 -5.37 -21.78 -12.80
C GLU A 178 -4.21 -21.05 -12.12
N ILE A 179 -4.44 -19.83 -11.62
CA ILE A 179 -3.48 -19.10 -10.79
C ILE A 179 -3.90 -19.28 -9.33
N GLU A 180 -3.00 -19.85 -8.52
CA GLU A 180 -3.24 -20.14 -7.12
C GLU A 180 -3.11 -18.88 -6.26
N ALA A 181 -4.18 -18.10 -6.21
CA ALA A 181 -4.27 -16.83 -5.52
C ALA A 181 -5.12 -16.92 -4.25
N GLY A 182 -4.62 -17.64 -3.23
CA GLY A 182 -5.26 -17.69 -1.92
C GLY A 182 -5.30 -16.32 -1.22
N GLU A 183 -6.27 -16.14 -0.31
CA GLU A 183 -6.50 -14.87 0.38
C GLU A 183 -5.30 -14.41 1.22
N ASP A 184 -4.57 -15.34 1.84
CA ASP A 184 -3.36 -15.02 2.61
C ASP A 184 -2.27 -14.42 1.70
N ALA A 185 -2.02 -15.02 0.54
CA ALA A 185 -1.02 -14.55 -0.43
C ALA A 185 -1.40 -13.18 -1.03
N LEU A 186 -2.70 -12.94 -1.26
CA LEU A 186 -3.21 -11.62 -1.65
C LEU A 186 -2.99 -10.58 -0.55
N GLY A 187 -3.25 -10.96 0.71
CA GLY A 187 -3.04 -10.11 1.88
C GLY A 187 -1.57 -9.75 2.13
N GLU A 188 -0.63 -10.63 1.80
CA GLU A 188 0.81 -10.35 1.87
C GLU A 188 1.25 -9.40 0.75
N ASN A 189 0.67 -9.53 -0.44
CA ASN A 189 0.96 -8.67 -1.59
C ASN A 189 0.30 -7.28 -1.50
N LEU A 190 -0.78 -7.14 -0.73
CA LEU A 190 -1.62 -5.94 -0.68
C LEU A 190 -0.83 -4.65 -0.44
N TYR A 191 0.17 -4.69 0.44
CA TYR A 191 0.95 -3.52 0.84
C TYR A 191 2.23 -3.31 0.03
N LEU A 192 2.47 -4.11 -1.01
CA LEU A 192 3.65 -3.97 -1.89
C LEU A 192 3.40 -3.02 -3.07
N ALA A 193 2.13 -2.72 -3.37
CA ALA A 193 1.76 -1.88 -4.50
C ALA A 193 0.66 -0.87 -4.12
N GLU A 194 0.77 0.31 -4.73
CA GLU A 194 -0.27 1.33 -4.76
C GLU A 194 -1.25 1.06 -5.90
N TYR A 195 -0.76 0.47 -7.00
CA TYR A 195 -1.54 0.08 -8.16
C TYR A 195 -1.04 -1.27 -8.71
N PRO A 196 -1.63 -2.39 -8.26
CA PRO A 196 -1.16 -3.72 -8.60
C PRO A 196 -1.49 -4.06 -10.06
N VAL A 197 -0.46 -4.37 -10.85
CA VAL A 197 -0.60 -4.90 -12.22
C VAL A 197 -0.04 -6.32 -12.26
N PRO A 198 -0.83 -7.32 -12.70
CA PRO A 198 -0.34 -8.69 -12.76
C PRO A 198 0.66 -8.83 -13.91
N VAL A 199 1.71 -9.59 -13.64
CA VAL A 199 2.73 -9.99 -14.60
C VAL A 199 2.77 -11.51 -14.57
N VAL A 200 2.65 -12.14 -15.73
CA VAL A 200 2.81 -13.58 -15.87
C VAL A 200 4.13 -13.83 -16.56
N SER A 201 4.97 -14.66 -15.98
CA SER A 201 6.25 -15.05 -16.57
C SER A 201 6.41 -16.56 -16.55
N ALA A 202 7.22 -17.07 -17.47
CA ALA A 202 7.62 -18.47 -17.52
C ALA A 202 8.99 -18.66 -16.85
N PHE A 203 9.29 -19.88 -16.40
CA PHE A 203 10.61 -20.28 -15.92
C PHE A 203 11.07 -21.58 -16.59
N SER A 204 12.36 -21.91 -16.49
CA SER A 204 12.93 -23.10 -17.11
C SER A 204 12.19 -24.38 -16.70
N HIS A 205 11.79 -25.17 -17.71
CA HIS A 205 11.06 -26.42 -17.52
C HIS A 205 11.85 -27.47 -16.71
N GLU A 206 13.18 -27.34 -16.65
CA GLU A 206 14.04 -28.23 -15.85
C GLU A 206 13.69 -28.21 -14.35
N PHE A 207 13.16 -27.09 -13.84
CA PHE A 207 12.81 -26.95 -12.44
C PHE A 207 11.54 -27.72 -12.06
N LEU A 208 10.76 -28.19 -13.04
CA LEU A 208 9.62 -29.10 -12.79
C LEU A 208 10.07 -30.50 -12.34
N ALA A 209 11.37 -30.83 -12.42
CA ALA A 209 11.93 -32.03 -11.82
C ALA A 209 11.98 -31.94 -10.27
N LEU A 210 11.88 -30.73 -9.69
CA LEU A 210 11.82 -30.55 -8.25
C LEU A 210 10.44 -30.98 -7.70
N PRO A 211 10.35 -31.43 -6.43
CA PRO A 211 9.07 -31.68 -5.79
C PRO A 211 8.16 -30.45 -5.86
N ALA A 212 6.91 -30.63 -6.30
CA ALA A 212 5.98 -29.52 -6.54
C ALA A 212 5.80 -28.60 -5.32
N GLU A 213 5.69 -29.17 -4.12
CA GLU A 213 5.57 -28.39 -2.87
C GLU A 213 6.78 -27.50 -2.59
N ARG A 214 7.98 -27.95 -2.96
CA ARG A 214 9.21 -27.15 -2.80
C ARG A 214 9.21 -25.95 -3.74
N LEU A 215 8.75 -26.15 -4.98
CA LEU A 215 8.60 -25.07 -5.96
C LEU A 215 7.49 -24.08 -5.56
N ARG A 216 6.34 -24.58 -5.10
CA ARG A 216 5.26 -23.74 -4.55
C ARG A 216 5.72 -22.91 -3.36
N ALA A 217 6.47 -23.51 -2.43
CA ALA A 217 7.02 -22.81 -1.28
C ALA A 217 7.97 -21.68 -1.72
N CYS A 218 8.89 -21.95 -2.65
CA CYS A 218 9.81 -20.94 -3.18
C CYS A 218 9.07 -19.79 -3.89
N LEU A 219 8.03 -20.09 -4.67
CA LEU A 219 7.17 -19.07 -5.28
C LEU A 219 6.48 -18.19 -4.24
N ARG A 220 5.89 -18.79 -3.20
CA ARG A 220 5.22 -18.06 -2.11
C ARG A 220 6.18 -17.20 -1.30
N GLU A 221 7.40 -17.66 -1.02
CA GLU A 221 8.43 -16.87 -0.36
C GLU A 221 8.82 -15.60 -1.15
N LEU A 222 8.73 -15.67 -2.47
CA LEU A 222 8.93 -14.52 -3.37
C LEU A 222 7.65 -13.70 -3.60
N LEU A 223 6.55 -14.05 -2.91
CA LEU A 223 5.24 -13.42 -3.04
C LEU A 223 4.66 -13.57 -4.46
N PHE A 224 5.06 -14.64 -5.16
CA PHE A 224 4.56 -15.05 -6.47
C PHE A 224 3.43 -16.09 -6.32
N PHE A 225 2.57 -16.15 -7.34
CA PHE A 225 1.43 -17.04 -7.42
C PHE A 225 1.74 -18.19 -8.37
N PRO A 226 1.75 -19.45 -7.89
CA PRO A 226 1.91 -20.62 -8.74
C PRO A 226 0.80 -20.72 -9.80
N VAL A 227 1.11 -21.32 -10.95
CA VAL A 227 0.12 -21.63 -11.99
C VAL A 227 0.03 -23.13 -12.21
N SER A 228 -1.18 -23.67 -12.18
CA SER A 228 -1.45 -25.09 -12.40
C SER A 228 -2.40 -25.32 -13.58
N ASP A 229 -2.37 -26.53 -14.14
CA ASP A 229 -3.41 -26.99 -15.06
C ASP A 229 -4.68 -27.42 -14.31
N ALA A 230 -5.73 -27.78 -15.07
CA ALA A 230 -7.00 -28.24 -14.50
C ALA A 230 -6.91 -29.55 -13.69
N ALA A 231 -5.79 -30.29 -13.80
CA ALA A 231 -5.51 -31.47 -12.99
C ALA A 231 -4.70 -31.14 -11.73
N GLY A 232 -4.46 -29.86 -11.43
CA GLY A 232 -3.67 -29.41 -10.28
C GLY A 232 -2.16 -29.59 -10.48
N ARG A 233 -1.70 -29.91 -11.69
CA ARG A 233 -0.27 -30.08 -11.98
C ARG A 233 0.35 -28.72 -12.27
N LEU A 234 1.38 -28.40 -11.50
CA LEU A 234 2.15 -27.18 -11.62
C LEU A 234 2.74 -27.05 -13.03
N GLN A 235 2.55 -25.87 -13.62
CA GLN A 235 3.05 -25.51 -14.95
C GLN A 235 4.28 -24.60 -14.81
N PRO A 236 5.12 -24.46 -15.86
CA PRO A 236 6.33 -23.63 -15.82
C PRO A 236 6.01 -22.13 -15.93
N TYR A 237 4.93 -21.68 -15.26
CA TYR A 237 4.46 -20.30 -15.22
C TYR A 237 4.18 -19.89 -13.78
N PHE A 238 4.32 -18.60 -13.52
CA PHE A 238 3.89 -17.97 -12.29
C PHE A 238 3.32 -16.59 -12.59
N ALA A 239 2.47 -16.08 -11.70
CA ALA A 239 2.05 -14.69 -11.71
C ALA A 239 2.69 -13.94 -10.54
N ALA A 240 2.88 -12.63 -10.71
CA ALA A 240 3.36 -11.73 -9.67
C ALA A 240 2.70 -10.37 -9.85
N PHE A 241 2.72 -9.52 -8.83
CA PHE A 241 2.32 -8.13 -8.97
C PHE A 241 3.55 -7.22 -9.06
N ARG A 242 3.45 -6.26 -9.98
CA ARG A 242 4.29 -5.06 -9.94
C ARG A 242 3.45 -3.88 -9.46
N ASP A 243 4.12 -2.89 -8.91
CA ASP A 243 3.52 -1.57 -8.73
C ASP A 243 3.64 -0.74 -10.02
N GLY A 244 2.54 -0.13 -10.45
CA GLY A 244 2.55 0.89 -11.49
C GLY A 244 1.87 0.52 -12.79
N ILE A 245 2.39 1.02 -13.92
CA ILE A 245 1.67 0.99 -15.21
C ILE A 245 2.20 -0.08 -16.16
N SER A 246 1.39 -0.44 -17.16
CA SER A 246 1.67 -1.47 -18.17
C SER A 246 2.73 -1.05 -19.21
N LYS A 247 3.90 -0.58 -18.78
CA LYS A 247 5.07 -0.28 -19.63
C LYS A 247 6.28 -1.11 -19.19
N GLY A 248 7.07 -1.58 -20.16
CA GLY A 248 8.29 -2.34 -19.90
C GLY A 248 8.06 -3.75 -19.37
N GLN A 249 6.94 -4.40 -19.73
CA GLN A 249 6.54 -5.68 -19.14
C GLN A 249 7.60 -6.77 -19.31
N ARG A 250 8.27 -6.85 -20.47
CA ARG A 250 9.35 -7.82 -20.69
C ARG A 250 10.48 -7.70 -19.66
N ASN A 251 10.91 -6.49 -19.34
CA ASN A 251 11.98 -6.28 -18.35
C ASN A 251 11.55 -6.75 -16.95
N VAL A 252 10.27 -6.56 -16.60
CA VAL A 252 9.72 -7.01 -15.32
C VAL A 252 9.55 -8.54 -15.30
N GLU A 253 9.05 -9.13 -16.39
CA GLU A 253 8.95 -10.58 -16.57
C GLU A 253 10.33 -11.26 -16.44
N ASP A 254 11.35 -10.70 -17.08
CA ASP A 254 12.72 -11.18 -17.04
C ASP A 254 13.34 -11.03 -15.64
N GLY A 255 13.11 -9.89 -14.99
CA GLY A 255 13.57 -9.65 -13.62
C GLY A 255 12.95 -10.61 -12.60
N PHE A 256 11.63 -10.84 -12.67
CA PHE A 256 10.97 -11.82 -11.82
C PHE A 256 11.41 -13.25 -12.13
N ARG A 257 11.58 -13.60 -13.41
CA ARG A 257 12.11 -14.92 -13.80
C ARG A 257 13.50 -15.14 -13.21
N ALA A 258 14.41 -14.18 -13.36
CA ALA A 258 15.76 -14.27 -12.83
C ALA A 258 15.78 -14.40 -11.29
N ALA A 259 14.91 -13.67 -10.59
CA ALA A 259 14.77 -13.77 -9.14
C ALA A 259 14.31 -15.17 -8.70
N LEU A 260 13.31 -15.73 -9.38
CA LEU A 260 12.83 -17.09 -9.12
C LEU A 260 13.92 -18.12 -9.42
N GLU A 261 14.50 -18.11 -10.62
CA GLU A 261 15.47 -19.12 -11.05
C GLU A 261 16.73 -19.10 -10.18
N SER A 262 17.18 -17.93 -9.72
CA SER A 262 18.29 -17.82 -8.78
C SER A 262 18.00 -18.54 -7.45
N ARG A 263 16.77 -18.42 -6.92
CA ARG A 263 16.35 -19.16 -5.71
C ARG A 263 16.20 -20.64 -5.98
N LEU A 264 15.62 -21.02 -7.13
CA LEU A 264 15.44 -22.42 -7.51
C LEU A 264 16.78 -23.15 -7.68
N GLN A 265 17.80 -22.48 -8.22
CA GLN A 265 19.16 -23.04 -8.31
C GLN A 265 19.79 -23.33 -6.95
N GLN A 266 19.51 -22.52 -5.92
CA GLN A 266 20.03 -22.73 -4.56
C GLN A 266 19.39 -23.93 -3.85
N ILE A 267 18.18 -24.30 -4.29
CA ILE A 267 17.41 -25.40 -3.72
C ILE A 267 17.36 -26.62 -4.65
N LYS A 268 18.01 -26.57 -5.82
CA LYS A 268 18.09 -27.73 -6.72
C LYS A 268 19.04 -28.77 -6.15
#